data_AF-A0A357QIU5-F1
#
_entry.id   AF-A0A357QIU5-F1
#
_cell.length_a   1.000
_cell.length_b   1.000
_cell.length_c   1.000
_cell.angle_alpha   90.00
_cell.angle_beta   90.00
_cell.angle_gamma   90.00
#
_symmetry.space_group_name_H-M   'P 1'
#
loop_
_entity.id
_entity.type
_entity.pdbx_description
1 polymer ?
#
loop_
_entity_poly.entity_id
_entity_poly.type
_entity_poly.pdbx_seq_one_letter_code
_entity_poly.pdbx_strand_id
1 'polypeptide(L)'
;MVWADYIFYYGSELYHCGVDLFQLVNDKGKWKITQITDTRSKENCGSKITNEDSVKKELNTFMDEWHKNAAEADTAYFEKISPKGIYIGTDITELWVRDEFFTWARKFFERKSAWDFKAKNRNIYLSSDPGFAWFDEVLDTWMGDCRASGVLKKYNGVWKIEHYQLSMAVPNEKTQEVIKIINNK
;
A
#
# COMPACT_ATOMS: atom_id res chain seq x y z
N MET A 1 6.95 22.90 25.50
CA MET A 1 7.44 21.53 25.25
C MET A 1 6.26 20.69 24.83
N VAL A 2 6.45 19.79 23.87
CA VAL A 2 5.42 18.84 23.41
C VAL A 2 6.03 17.45 23.46
N TRP A 3 5.28 16.50 24.02
CA TRP A 3 5.64 15.08 24.02
C TRP A 3 4.84 14.40 22.92
N ALA A 4 5.51 13.62 22.07
CA ALA A 4 4.86 12.81 21.05
C ALA A 4 5.34 11.37 21.17
N ASP A 5 4.41 10.45 21.38
CA ASP A 5 4.70 9.02 21.35
C ASP A 5 5.04 8.60 19.91
N TYR A 6 6.01 7.70 19.77
CA TYR A 6 6.35 7.11 18.48
C TYR A 6 6.53 5.59 18.58
N ILE A 7 6.31 4.92 17.46
CA ILE A 7 6.66 3.51 17.25
C ILE A 7 7.51 3.43 15.99
N PHE A 8 8.64 2.74 16.10
CA PHE A 8 9.55 2.52 15.00
C PHE A 8 9.49 1.05 14.56
N TYR A 9 9.16 0.87 13.28
CA TYR A 9 9.17 -0.41 12.59
C TYR A 9 10.40 -0.50 11.69
N TYR A 10 11.03 -1.68 11.65
CA TYR A 10 12.05 -2.01 10.65
C TYR A 10 11.46 -3.08 9.72
N GLY A 11 11.13 -2.68 8.49
CA GLY A 11 10.27 -3.49 7.62
C GLY A 11 8.88 -3.65 8.26
N SER A 12 8.41 -4.89 8.39
CA SER A 12 7.13 -5.23 9.04
C SER A 12 7.24 -5.49 10.56
N GLU A 13 8.45 -5.46 11.12
CA GLU A 13 8.69 -5.82 12.52
C GLU A 13 8.78 -4.59 13.43
N LEU A 14 8.07 -4.61 14.56
CA LEU A 14 8.22 -3.59 15.60
C LEU A 14 9.59 -3.73 16.23
N TYR A 15 10.41 -2.68 16.13
CA TYR A 15 11.78 -2.71 16.64
C TYR A 15 11.89 -2.02 18.00
N HIS A 16 11.34 -0.80 18.13
CA HIS A 16 11.31 -0.03 19.38
C HIS A 16 10.23 1.04 19.34
N CYS A 17 9.96 1.65 20.48
CA CYS A 17 9.07 2.78 20.64
C CYS A 17 9.67 3.78 21.63
N GLY A 18 9.04 4.94 21.74
CA GLY A 18 9.51 5.96 22.64
C GLY A 18 8.61 7.17 22.70
N VAL A 19 9.19 8.25 23.20
CA VAL A 19 8.58 9.57 23.25
C VAL A 19 9.60 10.58 22.76
N ASP A 20 9.23 11.37 21.77
CA ASP A 20 9.94 12.56 21.34
C ASP A 20 9.52 13.75 22.20
N LEU A 21 10.50 14.41 22.81
CA LEU A 21 10.34 15.68 23.50
C LEU A 21 10.77 16.82 22.58
N PHE A 22 9.79 17.56 22.06
CA PHE A 22 10.03 18.76 21.26
C PHE A 22 10.09 20.00 22.16
N GLN A 23 11.23 20.69 22.13
CA GLN A 23 11.32 22.04 22.65
C GLN A 23 10.96 23.03 21.55
N LEU A 24 9.94 23.83 21.81
CA LEU A 24 9.37 24.78 20.87
C LEU A 24 9.55 26.20 21.40
N VAL A 25 9.86 27.13 20.49
CA VAL A 25 9.81 28.58 20.74
C VAL A 25 8.77 29.22 19.82
N ASN A 26 7.97 30.13 20.36
CA ASN A 26 7.09 30.98 19.55
C ASN A 26 7.81 32.29 19.25
N ASP A 27 8.10 32.53 17.97
CA ASP A 27 8.70 33.78 17.50
C ASP A 27 7.70 34.47 16.57
N LYS A 28 7.08 35.55 17.06
CA LYS A 28 6.09 36.38 16.32
C LYS A 28 4.95 35.55 15.72
N GLY A 29 4.39 34.63 16.51
CA GLY A 29 3.28 33.77 16.10
C GLY A 29 3.69 32.54 15.28
N LYS A 30 4.99 32.36 14.99
CA LYS A 30 5.52 31.18 14.30
C LYS A 30 6.21 30.26 15.30
N TRP A 31 5.70 29.03 15.43
CA TRP A 31 6.35 28.00 16.24
C TRP A 31 7.57 27.42 15.50
N LYS A 32 8.70 27.32 16.21
CA LYS A 32 9.92 26.68 15.72
C LYS A 32 10.38 25.62 16.71
N ILE A 33 10.88 24.50 16.20
CA ILE A 33 11.56 23.47 17.00
C ILE A 33 13.01 23.93 17.22
N THR A 34 13.44 24.00 18.48
CA THR A 34 14.83 24.36 18.83
C THR A 34 15.64 23.16 19.29
N GLN A 35 14.98 22.13 19.83
CA GLN A 35 15.60 20.89 20.28
C GLN A 35 14.61 19.74 20.19
N ILE A 36 15.14 18.55 19.92
CA ILE A 36 14.42 17.28 20.00
C ILE A 36 15.26 16.37 20.91
N THR A 37 14.61 15.65 21.82
CA THR A 37 15.25 14.62 22.64
C THR A 37 14.32 13.43 22.68
N ASP A 38 14.80 12.25 22.29
CA ASP A 38 14.00 11.04 22.24
C ASP A 38 14.36 10.07 23.36
N THR A 39 13.37 9.26 23.73
CA THR A 39 13.57 8.04 24.53
C THR A 39 13.40 6.83 23.62
N ARG A 40 14.05 5.71 23.95
CA ARG A 40 13.95 4.45 23.19
C ARG A 40 13.75 3.27 24.15
N SER A 41 12.71 2.48 23.92
CA SER A 41 12.38 1.26 24.67
C SER A 41 11.94 0.14 23.74
N LYS A 42 12.23 -1.11 24.14
CA LYS A 42 11.65 -2.32 23.52
C LYS A 42 10.45 -2.88 24.30
N GLU A 43 10.19 -2.34 25.49
CA GLU A 43 9.13 -2.78 26.38
C GLU A 43 7.89 -1.90 26.24
N ASN A 44 6.71 -2.48 26.47
CA ASN A 44 5.42 -1.79 26.52
C ASN A 44 5.06 -0.96 25.27
N CYS A 45 5.65 -1.25 24.11
CA CYS A 45 5.31 -0.53 22.87
C CYS A 45 3.85 -0.71 22.44
N GLY A 46 3.19 -1.79 22.89
CA GLY A 46 1.78 -2.04 22.63
C GLY A 46 0.86 -0.92 23.13
N SER A 47 1.19 -0.24 24.24
CA SER A 47 0.35 0.85 24.78
C SER A 47 0.40 2.13 23.94
N LYS A 48 1.38 2.25 23.04
CA LYS A 48 1.55 3.38 22.13
C LYS A 48 0.93 3.13 20.76
N ILE A 49 0.46 1.91 20.47
CA ILE A 49 -0.15 1.56 19.20
C ILE A 49 -1.52 2.24 19.14
N THR A 50 -1.71 3.14 18.19
CA THR A 50 -3.01 3.74 17.96
C THR A 50 -3.93 2.78 17.20
N ASN A 51 -5.23 3.03 17.25
CA ASN A 51 -6.17 2.30 16.39
C ASN A 51 -5.81 2.45 14.91
N GLU A 52 -5.32 3.62 14.48
CA GLU A 52 -4.85 3.84 13.12
C GLU A 52 -3.66 2.96 12.75
N ASP A 53 -2.68 2.83 13.63
CA ASP A 53 -1.51 1.96 13.41
C ASP A 53 -1.93 0.50 13.28
N SER A 54 -2.88 0.05 14.11
CA SER A 54 -3.44 -1.30 14.04
C SER A 54 -4.14 -1.55 12.70
N VAL A 55 -4.96 -0.60 12.23
CA VAL A 55 -5.66 -0.73 10.94
C VAL A 55 -4.66 -0.67 9.78
N LYS A 56 -3.67 0.21 9.82
CA LYS A 56 -2.62 0.26 8.79
C LYS A 56 -1.82 -1.05 8.73
N LYS A 57 -1.55 -1.67 9.88
CA LYS A 57 -0.90 -2.98 9.93
C LYS A 57 -1.78 -4.08 9.33
N GLU A 58 -3.07 -4.12 9.71
CA GLU A 58 -4.07 -5.03 9.12
C GLU A 58 -4.10 -4.91 7.59
N LEU A 59 -4.15 -3.68 7.07
CA LEU A 59 -4.21 -3.42 5.63
C LEU A 59 -2.90 -3.77 4.90
N ASN A 60 -1.75 -3.55 5.52
CA ASN A 60 -0.47 -4.00 4.95
C ASN A 60 -0.44 -5.53 4.83
N THR A 61 -0.79 -6.26 5.89
CA THR A 61 -0.88 -7.72 5.84
C THR A 61 -1.89 -8.20 4.80
N PHE A 62 -3.06 -7.54 4.72
CA PHE A 62 -4.07 -7.86 3.71
C PHE A 62 -3.51 -7.76 2.28
N MET A 63 -2.76 -6.70 1.98
CA MET A 63 -2.15 -6.46 0.66
C MET A 63 -0.99 -7.42 0.37
N ASP A 64 -0.16 -7.73 1.37
CA ASP A 64 0.94 -8.69 1.19
C ASP A 64 0.42 -10.11 0.93
N GLU A 65 -0.63 -10.52 1.63
CA GLU A 65 -1.35 -11.77 1.35
C GLU A 65 -1.98 -11.77 -0.05
N TRP A 66 -2.51 -10.64 -0.50
CA TRP A 66 -3.06 -10.53 -1.85
C TRP A 66 -1.99 -10.76 -2.92
N HIS A 67 -0.83 -10.13 -2.79
CA HIS A 67 0.31 -10.38 -3.68
C HIS A 67 0.84 -11.81 -3.58
N LYS A 68 0.89 -12.38 -2.37
CA LYS A 68 1.28 -13.77 -2.16
C LYS A 68 0.35 -14.74 -2.87
N ASN A 69 -0.97 -14.54 -2.77
CA ASN A 69 -1.94 -15.41 -3.43
C ASN A 69 -1.75 -15.38 -4.96
N ALA A 70 -1.44 -14.23 -5.56
CA ALA A 70 -1.08 -14.15 -6.97
C ALA A 70 0.22 -14.91 -7.31
N ALA A 71 1.25 -14.76 -6.47
CA ALA A 71 2.54 -15.41 -6.66
C ALA A 71 2.43 -16.95 -6.57
N GLU A 72 1.52 -17.45 -5.73
CA GLU A 72 1.25 -18.89 -5.52
C GLU A 72 0.13 -19.44 -6.42
N ALA A 73 -0.43 -18.60 -7.32
CA ALA A 73 -1.57 -18.94 -8.16
C ALA A 73 -2.80 -19.44 -7.36
N ASP A 74 -3.01 -18.90 -6.15
CA ASP A 74 -4.17 -19.16 -5.32
C ASP A 74 -5.36 -18.27 -5.71
N THR A 75 -6.47 -18.89 -6.06
CA THR A 75 -7.73 -18.20 -6.43
C THR A 75 -8.35 -17.37 -5.30
N ALA A 76 -7.95 -17.58 -4.03
CA ALA A 76 -8.32 -16.69 -2.92
C ALA A 76 -7.90 -15.23 -3.18
N TYR A 77 -6.96 -14.99 -4.11
CA TYR A 77 -6.65 -13.69 -4.70
C TYR A 77 -7.90 -12.89 -5.12
N PHE A 78 -8.86 -13.53 -5.79
CA PHE A 78 -10.06 -12.86 -6.30
C PHE A 78 -11.09 -12.59 -5.21
N GLU A 79 -11.09 -13.36 -4.12
CA GLU A 79 -12.03 -13.18 -2.99
C GLU A 79 -11.77 -11.88 -2.21
N LYS A 80 -10.50 -11.42 -2.25
CA LYS A 80 -10.04 -10.13 -1.71
C LYS A 80 -10.51 -8.93 -2.54
N ILE A 81 -11.02 -9.15 -3.75
CA ILE A 81 -11.63 -8.10 -4.58
C ILE A 81 -13.15 -8.11 -4.35
N SER A 82 -13.76 -6.94 -4.25
CA SER A 82 -15.21 -6.85 -4.07
C SER A 82 -15.94 -7.36 -5.33
N PRO A 83 -17.19 -7.84 -5.23
CA PRO A 83 -17.91 -8.34 -6.41
C PRO A 83 -18.08 -7.32 -7.54
N LYS A 84 -18.06 -6.03 -7.20
CA LYS A 84 -18.09 -4.91 -8.16
C LYS A 84 -16.73 -4.24 -8.31
N GLY A 85 -15.68 -4.86 -7.77
CA GLY A 85 -14.34 -4.29 -7.75
C GLY A 85 -13.78 -4.19 -9.16
N ILE A 86 -13.06 -3.10 -9.41
CA ILE A 86 -12.44 -2.81 -10.69
C ILE A 86 -10.94 -3.12 -10.61
N TYR A 87 -10.44 -3.82 -11.62
CA TYR A 87 -9.01 -4.03 -11.84
C TYR A 87 -8.61 -3.38 -13.17
N ILE A 88 -7.65 -2.46 -13.10
CA ILE A 88 -7.01 -1.82 -14.25
C ILE A 88 -5.57 -2.30 -14.31
N GLY A 89 -5.24 -2.98 -15.39
CA GLY A 89 -3.89 -3.49 -15.63
C GLY A 89 -2.97 -2.46 -16.27
N THR A 90 -1.82 -2.90 -16.77
CA THR A 90 -0.79 -2.03 -17.33
C THR A 90 -1.04 -1.67 -18.80
N ASP A 91 -1.81 -2.48 -19.54
CA ASP A 91 -2.18 -2.17 -20.93
C ASP A 91 -3.44 -1.29 -20.99
N ILE A 92 -3.49 -0.38 -21.97
CA ILE A 92 -4.56 0.62 -22.10
C ILE A 92 -5.96 0.02 -22.29
N THR A 93 -6.04 -1.24 -22.72
CA THR A 93 -7.30 -1.96 -22.91
C THR A 93 -7.78 -2.70 -21.66
N GLU A 94 -6.98 -2.73 -20.60
CA GLU A 94 -7.21 -3.52 -19.41
C GLU A 94 -8.08 -2.77 -18.40
N LEU A 95 -9.37 -3.07 -18.41
CA LEU A 95 -10.33 -2.63 -17.40
C LEU A 95 -11.37 -3.73 -17.23
N TRP A 96 -11.44 -4.31 -16.04
CA TRP A 96 -12.32 -5.43 -15.76
C TRP A 96 -13.06 -5.27 -14.44
N VAL A 97 -14.31 -5.72 -14.41
CA VAL A 97 -14.97 -6.08 -13.15
C VAL A 97 -14.39 -7.41 -12.68
N ARG A 98 -14.31 -7.64 -11.37
CA ARG A 98 -13.72 -8.84 -10.74
C ARG A 98 -14.01 -10.17 -11.47
N ASP A 99 -15.26 -10.46 -11.79
CA ASP A 99 -15.64 -11.77 -12.37
C ASP A 99 -15.18 -11.92 -13.83
N GLU A 100 -15.12 -10.80 -14.57
CA GLU A 100 -14.51 -10.74 -15.91
C GLU A 100 -13.00 -10.94 -15.80
N PHE A 101 -12.37 -10.27 -14.84
CA PHE A 101 -10.94 -10.40 -14.56
C PHE A 101 -10.59 -11.85 -14.18
N PHE A 102 -11.35 -12.47 -13.29
CA PHE A 102 -11.20 -13.88 -12.92
C PHE A 102 -11.29 -14.80 -14.14
N THR A 103 -12.29 -14.57 -14.99
CA THR A 103 -12.50 -15.37 -16.21
C THR A 103 -11.32 -15.26 -17.16
N TRP A 104 -10.82 -14.04 -17.39
CA TRP A 104 -9.64 -13.80 -18.22
C TRP A 104 -8.35 -14.37 -17.61
N ALA A 105 -8.20 -14.24 -16.28
CA ALA A 105 -6.99 -14.58 -15.56
C ALA A 105 -6.82 -16.08 -15.29
N ARG A 106 -7.89 -16.88 -15.39
CA ARG A 106 -7.92 -18.31 -15.05
C ARG A 106 -6.72 -19.10 -15.58
N LYS A 107 -6.37 -18.92 -16.86
CA LYS A 107 -5.24 -19.60 -17.52
C LYS A 107 -3.87 -19.31 -16.89
N PHE A 108 -3.74 -18.21 -16.15
CA PHE A 108 -2.51 -17.87 -15.42
C PHE A 108 -2.49 -18.53 -14.04
N PHE A 109 -3.65 -18.68 -13.39
CA PHE A 109 -3.79 -19.35 -12.10
C PHE A 109 -3.81 -20.89 -12.19
N GLU A 110 -3.89 -21.46 -13.39
CA GLU A 110 -3.68 -22.90 -13.61
C GLU A 110 -2.19 -23.31 -13.58
N ARG A 111 -1.28 -22.34 -13.51
CA ARG A 111 0.18 -22.53 -13.47
C ARG A 111 0.66 -22.59 -12.02
N LYS A 112 1.98 -22.77 -11.83
CA LYS A 112 2.61 -22.72 -10.49
C LYS A 112 2.68 -21.31 -9.89
N SER A 113 2.49 -20.27 -10.71
CA SER A 113 2.59 -18.86 -10.32
C SER A 113 1.91 -17.99 -11.38
N ALA A 114 1.23 -16.92 -10.97
CA ALA A 114 0.66 -15.92 -11.87
C ALA A 114 1.50 -14.64 -11.89
N TRP A 115 1.46 -13.84 -10.81
CA TRP A 115 2.20 -12.58 -10.69
C TRP A 115 2.96 -12.54 -9.37
N ASP A 116 4.30 -12.63 -9.43
CA ASP A 116 5.18 -12.46 -8.26
C ASP A 116 5.61 -11.00 -8.16
N PHE A 117 4.80 -10.21 -7.45
CA PHE A 117 5.05 -8.78 -7.18
C PHE A 117 5.39 -8.58 -5.72
N LYS A 118 6.42 -7.78 -5.43
CA LYS A 118 6.86 -7.50 -4.06
C LYS A 118 6.86 -6.01 -3.79
N ALA A 119 6.19 -5.59 -2.72
CA ALA A 119 6.18 -4.19 -2.33
C ALA A 119 7.57 -3.73 -1.87
N LYS A 120 8.12 -2.71 -2.55
CA LYS A 120 9.30 -1.95 -2.10
C LYS A 120 8.90 -0.92 -1.05
N ASN A 121 7.75 -0.29 -1.26
CA ASN A 121 7.12 0.60 -0.29
C ASN A 121 5.59 0.53 -0.46
N ARG A 122 4.87 0.87 0.61
CA ARG A 122 3.42 1.03 0.61
C ARG A 122 3.02 2.11 1.58
N ASN A 123 2.18 3.03 1.12
CA ASN A 123 1.50 4.02 1.95
C ASN A 123 0.04 3.60 2.13
N ILE A 124 -0.48 3.71 3.35
CA ILE A 124 -1.88 3.43 3.68
C ILE A 124 -2.49 4.69 4.28
N TYR A 125 -3.63 5.08 3.74
CA TYR A 125 -4.38 6.25 4.15
C TYR A 125 -5.76 5.81 4.63
N LEU A 126 -6.16 6.29 5.82
CA LEU A 126 -7.45 5.97 6.42
C LEU A 126 -8.40 7.12 6.16
N SER A 127 -9.63 6.79 5.75
CA SER A 127 -10.71 7.77 5.64
C SER A 127 -11.25 8.13 7.03
N SER A 128 -11.90 9.29 7.13
CA SER A 128 -12.72 9.61 8.30
C SER A 128 -13.94 8.69 8.42
N ASP A 129 -14.39 8.10 7.31
CA ASP A 129 -15.31 6.96 7.31
C ASP A 129 -14.50 5.67 7.54
N PRO A 130 -14.66 4.98 8.69
CA PRO A 130 -13.88 3.80 9.04
C PRO A 130 -14.10 2.61 8.09
N GLY A 131 -15.11 2.68 7.21
CA GLY A 131 -15.35 1.70 6.15
C GLY A 131 -14.43 1.82 4.94
N PHE A 132 -13.58 2.86 4.84
CA PHE A 132 -12.76 3.13 3.66
C PHE A 132 -11.29 3.41 3.99
N ALA A 133 -10.42 2.95 3.10
CA ALA A 133 -9.00 3.30 3.06
C ALA A 133 -8.52 3.34 1.61
N TRP A 134 -7.38 3.96 1.36
CA TRP A 134 -6.70 3.88 0.06
C TRP A 134 -5.21 3.71 0.26
N PHE A 135 -4.53 3.29 -0.81
CA PHE A 135 -3.10 3.03 -0.77
C PHE A 135 -2.43 3.39 -2.09
N ASP A 136 -1.13 3.59 -1.99
CA ASP A 136 -0.21 3.50 -3.11
C ASP A 136 0.99 2.64 -2.73
N GLU A 137 1.53 1.91 -3.71
CA GLU A 137 2.70 1.06 -3.52
C GLU A 137 3.60 1.10 -4.75
N VAL A 138 4.90 0.99 -4.52
CA VAL A 138 5.87 0.66 -5.57
C VAL A 138 6.17 -0.83 -5.47
N LEU A 139 6.03 -1.53 -6.58
CA LEU A 139 6.21 -2.98 -6.69
C LEU A 139 7.49 -3.29 -7.48
N ASP A 140 8.27 -4.22 -6.97
CA ASP A 140 9.28 -4.95 -7.73
C ASP A 140 8.58 -6.01 -8.58
N THR A 141 8.76 -5.93 -9.90
CA THR A 141 8.12 -6.82 -10.86
C THR A 141 9.07 -7.21 -11.99
N TRP A 142 8.71 -8.21 -12.78
CA TRP A 142 9.46 -8.56 -14.00
C TRP A 142 9.44 -7.45 -15.07
N MET A 143 8.49 -6.50 -14.99
CA MET A 143 8.40 -5.33 -15.87
C MET A 143 9.27 -4.15 -15.41
N GLY A 144 10.04 -4.33 -14.33
CA GLY A 144 10.68 -3.25 -13.59
C GLY A 144 9.75 -2.68 -12.52
N ASP A 145 10.04 -1.45 -12.07
CA ASP A 145 9.23 -0.78 -11.05
C ASP A 145 7.83 -0.49 -11.59
N CYS A 146 6.81 -1.05 -10.93
CA CYS A 146 5.43 -0.68 -11.18
C CYS A 146 4.90 0.14 -10.00
N ARG A 147 4.01 1.08 -10.30
CA ARG A 147 3.24 1.82 -9.30
C ARG A 147 1.83 1.26 -9.30
N ALA A 148 1.32 0.93 -8.13
CA ALA A 148 -0.07 0.59 -7.97
C ALA A 148 -0.76 1.52 -6.97
N SER A 149 -2.05 1.73 -7.16
CA SER A 149 -2.91 2.41 -6.20
C SER A 149 -4.27 1.73 -6.15
N GLY A 150 -4.95 1.87 -5.02
CA GLY A 150 -6.25 1.25 -4.86
C GLY A 150 -7.07 1.81 -3.72
N VAL A 151 -8.35 1.47 -3.75
CA VAL A 151 -9.35 1.80 -2.74
C VAL A 151 -9.80 0.50 -2.08
N LEU A 152 -9.85 0.53 -0.75
CA LEU A 152 -10.28 -0.57 0.09
C LEU A 152 -11.59 -0.16 0.77
N LYS A 153 -12.54 -1.10 0.80
CA LYS A 153 -13.83 -0.93 1.49
C LYS A 153 -14.11 -2.10 2.40
N LYS A 154 -14.62 -1.82 3.59
CA LYS A 154 -14.99 -2.83 4.58
C LYS A 154 -16.43 -3.29 4.34
N TYR A 155 -16.60 -4.58 4.15
CA TYR A 155 -17.89 -5.27 3.97
C TYR A 155 -18.11 -6.20 5.15
N ASN A 156 -19.09 -5.92 6.01
CA ASN A 156 -19.40 -6.74 7.19
C ASN A 156 -18.16 -7.06 8.05
N GLY A 157 -17.28 -6.07 8.24
CA GLY A 157 -16.03 -6.23 9.00
C GLY A 157 -14.84 -6.79 8.20
N VAL A 158 -15.01 -7.15 6.93
CA VAL A 158 -13.95 -7.71 6.09
C VAL A 158 -13.52 -6.71 5.01
N TRP A 159 -12.24 -6.41 4.91
CA TRP A 159 -11.70 -5.54 3.86
C TRP A 159 -11.73 -6.22 2.49
N LYS A 160 -12.08 -5.43 1.47
CA LYS A 160 -11.98 -5.82 0.06
C LYS A 160 -11.46 -4.67 -0.79
N ILE A 161 -10.78 -5.01 -1.88
CA ILE A 161 -10.36 -4.08 -2.92
C ILE A 161 -11.60 -3.69 -3.73
N GLU A 162 -11.94 -2.40 -3.70
CA GLU A 162 -13.02 -1.82 -4.49
C GLU A 162 -12.51 -1.30 -5.85
N HIS A 163 -11.25 -0.86 -5.88
CA HIS A 163 -10.60 -0.39 -7.10
C HIS A 163 -9.10 -0.65 -7.00
N TYR A 164 -8.48 -1.10 -8.09
CA TYR A 164 -7.05 -1.29 -8.20
C TYR A 164 -6.57 -0.86 -9.59
N GLN A 165 -5.46 -0.13 -9.62
CA GLN A 165 -4.76 0.22 -10.85
C GLN A 165 -3.27 -0.08 -10.72
N LEU A 166 -2.72 -0.76 -11.72
CA LEU A 166 -1.29 -1.04 -11.86
C LEU A 166 -0.75 -0.30 -13.09
N SER A 167 0.43 0.30 -12.98
CA SER A 167 1.07 0.97 -14.12
C SER A 167 2.59 0.80 -14.07
N MET A 168 3.22 0.63 -15.23
CA MET A 168 4.68 0.67 -15.33
C MET A 168 5.17 2.08 -15.01
N ALA A 169 6.14 2.21 -14.09
CA ALA A 169 6.71 3.50 -13.74
C ALA A 169 7.79 3.87 -14.77
N VAL A 170 7.45 4.82 -15.65
CA VAL A 170 8.39 5.35 -16.65
C VAL A 170 9.13 6.55 -16.06
N PRO A 171 10.48 6.53 -16.00
CA PRO A 171 11.24 7.70 -15.60
C PRO A 171 10.96 8.89 -16.54
N ASN A 172 10.75 10.08 -15.98
CA ASN A 172 10.34 11.24 -16.75
C ASN A 172 11.31 11.58 -17.90
N GLU A 173 12.61 11.40 -17.67
CA GLU A 173 13.68 11.56 -18.65
C GLU A 173 13.60 10.59 -19.84
N LYS A 174 12.90 9.47 -19.68
CA LYS A 174 12.67 8.44 -20.73
C LYS A 174 11.37 8.61 -21.50
N THR A 175 10.53 9.58 -21.12
CA THR A 175 9.20 9.78 -21.73
C THR A 175 9.26 9.93 -23.25
N GLN A 176 10.22 10.69 -23.80
CA GLN A 176 10.32 10.90 -25.25
C GLN A 176 10.69 9.61 -26.02
N GLU A 177 11.47 8.71 -25.42
CA GLU A 177 11.80 7.41 -26.00
C GLU A 177 10.55 6.52 -26.02
N VAL A 178 9.78 6.51 -24.93
CA VAL A 178 8.53 5.74 -24.82
C VAL A 178 7.46 6.24 -25.80
N ILE A 179 7.26 7.56 -25.93
CA ILE A 179 6.31 8.15 -26.89
C ILE A 179 6.61 7.68 -28.32
N LYS A 180 7.89 7.67 -28.72
CA LYS A 180 8.28 7.19 -30.06
C LYS A 180 7.91 5.73 -30.27
N ILE A 181 8.11 4.87 -29.28
CA ILE A 181 7.76 3.44 -29.37
C ILE A 181 6.25 3.26 -29.48
N ILE A 182 5.46 3.98 -28.67
CA ILE A 182 3.99 3.86 -28.65
C ILE A 182 3.37 4.34 -29.96
N ASN A 183 3.88 5.45 -30.51
CA ASN A 183 3.30 6.08 -31.70
C ASN A 183 3.82 5.52 -33.03
N ASN A 184 4.90 4.72 -33.02
CA ASN A 184 5.38 4.01 -34.21
C ASN A 184 4.62 2.68 -34.46
N LYS A 185 3.40 2.57 -33.91
CA LYS A 185 2.48 1.46 -34.18
C LYS A 185 1.85 1.57 -35.57
#